data_AF-A0A7R9FTR2-F1
#
_entry.id   AF-A0A7R9FTR2-F1
#
_cell.length_a   1.000
_cell.length_b   1.000
_cell.length_c   1.000
_cell.angle_alpha   90.00
_cell.angle_beta   90.00
_cell.angle_gamma   90.00
#
_symmetry.space_group_name_H-M   'P 1'
#
loop_
_entity.id
_entity.type
_entity.pdbx_description
1 polymer ?
#
loop_
_entity_poly.entity_id
_entity_poly.type
_entity_poly.pdbx_seq_one_letter_code
_entity_poly.pdbx_strand_id
1 'polypeptide(L)'
;MDWRTSLLPFFLALLQQAQSEGVFELRLRAFHNDLGKDDQGDCCSGVPDPQSGVCSGVCHTRFHLCLAHYQVRIESGQCTFGVGRIPVIGDNSVFFTDRGSRNPLINSIPLNFTWPGDFSLIIEAWHVEGDNDGVGN
;
A
#
# COMPACT_ATOMS: atom_id res chain seq x y z
N MET A 1 -58.34 -4.63 11.88
CA MET A 1 -57.04 -3.95 11.64
C MET A 1 -56.03 -4.66 12.52
N ASP A 2 -55.41 -5.70 11.97
CA ASP A 2 -54.60 -6.64 12.73
C ASP A 2 -53.18 -6.07 12.93
N TRP A 3 -52.97 -5.44 14.08
CA TRP A 3 -51.67 -4.92 14.54
C TRP A 3 -50.52 -5.95 14.53
N ARG A 4 -50.84 -7.26 14.49
CA ARG A 4 -49.87 -8.37 14.54
C ARG A 4 -49.06 -8.54 13.24
N THR A 5 -49.54 -8.06 12.10
CA THR A 5 -48.80 -8.16 10.81
C THR A 5 -47.84 -7.00 10.57
N SER A 6 -47.90 -5.94 11.39
CA SER A 6 -47.13 -4.70 11.20
C SER A 6 -45.63 -4.84 11.54
N LEU A 7 -45.25 -5.82 12.36
CA LEU A 7 -43.85 -5.99 12.81
C LEU A 7 -42.99 -6.83 11.85
N LEU A 8 -43.61 -7.65 11.01
CA LEU A 8 -42.95 -8.51 10.02
C LEU A 8 -42.09 -7.75 8.99
N PRO A 9 -42.58 -6.67 8.33
CA PRO A 9 -41.74 -5.93 7.39
C PRO A 9 -40.57 -5.21 8.07
N PHE A 10 -40.74 -4.78 9.32
CA PHE A 10 -39.68 -4.15 10.10
C PHE A 10 -38.57 -5.16 10.47
N PHE A 11 -38.95 -6.39 10.85
CA PHE A 11 -38.02 -7.48 11.10
C PHE A 11 -37.26 -7.91 9.83
N LEU A 12 -37.92 -7.94 8.67
CA LEU A 12 -37.28 -8.25 7.39
C LEU A 12 -36.30 -7.16 6.93
N ALA A 13 -36.60 -5.88 7.18
CA ALA A 13 -35.70 -4.76 6.87
C ALA A 13 -34.42 -4.78 7.72
N LEU A 14 -34.50 -5.19 8.99
CA LEU A 14 -33.33 -5.41 9.85
C LEU A 14 -32.43 -6.55 9.36
N LEU A 15 -32.97 -7.51 8.62
CA LEU A 15 -32.22 -8.64 8.04
C LEU A 15 -31.59 -8.29 6.67
N GLN A 16 -32.00 -7.20 6.02
CA GLN A 16 -31.49 -6.77 4.70
C GLN A 16 -30.38 -5.72 4.80
N GLN A 17 -29.43 -5.89 5.72
CA GLN A 17 -28.19 -5.12 5.66
C GLN A 17 -27.28 -5.73 4.58
N ALA A 18 -27.36 -5.19 3.36
CA ALA A 18 -26.36 -5.48 2.33
C ALA A 18 -25.07 -4.75 2.71
N GLN A 19 -24.03 -5.50 3.09
CA GLN A 19 -22.70 -4.93 3.22
C GLN A 19 -22.15 -4.69 1.81
N SER A 20 -21.79 -3.45 1.48
CA SER A 20 -21.00 -3.20 0.27
C SER A 20 -19.56 -3.57 0.60
N GLU A 21 -19.10 -4.66 0.02
CA GLU A 21 -17.71 -5.11 0.12
C GLU A 21 -17.05 -4.88 -1.24
N GLY A 22 -16.10 -3.95 -1.28
CA GLY A 22 -15.25 -3.68 -2.43
C GLY A 22 -13.80 -3.95 -2.09
N VAL A 23 -12.96 -4.12 -3.10
CA VAL A 23 -11.51 -4.23 -2.92
C VAL A 23 -10.82 -3.30 -3.91
N PHE A 24 -9.93 -2.45 -3.40
CA PHE A 24 -8.98 -1.73 -4.23
C PHE A 24 -7.68 -2.53 -4.30
N GLU A 25 -7.28 -2.94 -5.51
CA GLU A 25 -6.03 -3.69 -5.73
C GLU A 25 -5.00 -2.80 -6.42
N LEU A 26 -3.81 -2.70 -5.82
CA LEU A 26 -2.63 -2.13 -6.49
C LEU A 26 -1.70 -3.26 -6.91
N ARG A 27 -1.17 -3.21 -8.15
CA ARG A 27 -0.10 -4.09 -8.62
C ARG A 27 1.12 -3.27 -9.05
N LEU A 28 2.22 -3.41 -8.34
CA LEU A 28 3.52 -2.88 -8.78
C LEU A 28 4.08 -3.74 -9.93
N ARG A 29 4.67 -3.07 -10.94
CA ARG A 29 5.26 -3.71 -12.13
C ARG A 29 6.78 -3.68 -12.13
N ALA A 30 7.33 -2.54 -11.75
CA ALA A 30 8.75 -2.36 -11.55
C ALA A 30 8.99 -1.18 -10.60
N PHE A 31 10.14 -1.19 -9.95
CA PHE A 31 10.72 -0.05 -9.25
C PHE A 31 12.18 0.06 -9.65
N HIS A 32 12.69 1.29 -9.79
CA HIS A 32 14.03 1.53 -10.29
C HIS A 32 14.75 2.55 -9.42
N ASN A 33 15.87 2.12 -8.84
CA ASN A 33 16.77 2.95 -8.05
C ASN A 33 18.20 2.43 -8.20
N ASP A 34 18.72 2.43 -9.43
CA ASP A 34 20.07 1.93 -9.75
C ASP A 34 21.18 2.65 -8.98
N LEU A 35 20.93 3.91 -8.58
CA LEU A 35 21.90 4.69 -7.83
C LEU A 35 21.89 4.40 -6.33
N GLY A 36 20.86 3.73 -5.80
CA GLY A 36 20.73 3.42 -4.37
C GLY A 36 20.54 4.66 -3.48
N LYS A 37 19.82 5.67 -3.98
CA LYS A 37 19.64 6.97 -3.31
C LYS A 37 18.23 7.15 -2.74
N ASP A 38 18.10 7.98 -1.73
CA ASP A 38 16.83 8.45 -1.18
C ASP A 38 16.31 9.71 -1.90
N ASP A 39 15.24 10.29 -1.37
CA ASP A 39 14.58 11.48 -1.92
C ASP A 39 15.42 12.77 -1.75
N GLN A 40 16.38 12.78 -0.82
CA GLN A 40 17.33 13.88 -0.62
C GLN A 40 18.58 13.74 -1.49
N GLY A 41 18.75 12.58 -2.15
CA GLY A 41 19.90 12.27 -2.99
C GLY A 41 21.07 11.64 -2.22
N ASP A 42 20.85 11.31 -0.94
CA ASP A 42 21.80 10.61 -0.09
C ASP A 42 21.68 9.10 -0.31
N CYS A 43 22.73 8.35 -0.02
CA CYS A 43 22.72 6.90 -0.18
C CYS A 43 22.03 6.22 0.99
N CYS A 44 21.13 5.27 0.70
CA CYS A 44 20.37 4.52 1.71
C CYS A 44 21.25 3.87 2.79
N SER A 45 22.44 3.39 2.40
CA SER A 45 23.37 2.64 3.25
C SER A 45 24.66 3.39 3.59
N GLY A 46 24.79 4.67 3.20
CA GLY A 46 25.94 5.50 3.59
C GLY A 46 26.77 6.13 2.47
N VAL A 47 28.02 5.69 2.25
CA VAL A 47 28.98 6.49 1.46
C VAL A 47 28.80 6.26 -0.06
N PRO A 48 28.65 7.33 -0.87
CA PRO A 48 28.66 7.22 -2.33
C PRO A 48 30.06 6.86 -2.85
N ASP A 49 30.12 6.06 -3.91
CA ASP A 49 31.37 5.81 -4.62
C ASP A 49 31.91 7.13 -5.21
N PRO A 50 33.14 7.57 -4.88
CA PRO A 50 33.65 8.87 -5.29
C PRO A 50 33.82 9.06 -6.81
N GLN A 51 33.88 7.97 -7.58
CA GLN A 51 34.12 8.04 -9.02
C GLN A 51 32.84 7.93 -9.86
N SER A 52 31.95 7.01 -9.48
CA SER A 52 30.70 6.73 -10.19
C SER A 52 29.49 7.47 -9.61
N GLY A 53 29.56 7.92 -8.36
CA GLY A 53 28.43 8.54 -7.64
C GLY A 53 27.29 7.57 -7.32
N VAL A 54 27.50 6.27 -7.56
CA VAL A 54 26.60 5.16 -7.21
C VAL A 54 26.83 4.80 -5.75
N CYS A 55 25.76 4.49 -5.02
CA CYS A 55 25.87 4.10 -3.63
C CYS A 55 26.51 2.72 -3.47
N SER A 56 27.39 2.60 -2.48
CA SER A 56 28.17 1.38 -2.25
C SER A 56 27.33 0.20 -1.71
N GLY A 57 26.24 0.49 -1.00
CA GLY A 57 25.27 -0.52 -0.56
C GLY A 57 23.90 -0.37 -1.21
N VAL A 58 22.96 -1.19 -0.75
CA VAL A 58 21.64 -1.34 -1.35
C VAL A 58 20.53 -0.69 -0.53
N CYS A 59 19.49 -0.22 -1.20
CA CYS A 59 18.24 0.19 -0.59
C CYS A 59 17.31 -1.03 -0.47
N HIS A 60 17.08 -1.53 0.74
CA HIS A 60 15.97 -2.44 1.01
C HIS A 60 14.65 -1.68 0.96
N THR A 61 13.90 -1.81 -0.14
CA THR A 61 12.72 -0.97 -0.39
C THR A 61 11.41 -1.67 -0.02
N ARG A 62 10.63 -1.04 0.86
CA ARG A 62 9.21 -1.35 1.12
C ARG A 62 8.32 -0.26 0.52
N PHE A 63 7.05 -0.57 0.27
CA PHE A 63 6.09 0.42 -0.21
C PHE A 63 4.97 0.66 0.80
N HIS A 64 4.67 1.93 1.02
CA HIS A 64 3.54 2.38 1.81
C HIS A 64 2.50 3.00 0.88
N LEU A 65 1.25 2.56 1.00
CA LEU A 65 0.15 2.98 0.15
C LEU A 65 -0.89 3.69 1.02
N CYS A 66 -1.31 4.87 0.58
CA CYS A 66 -2.37 5.63 1.22
C CYS A 66 -3.47 5.89 0.19
N LEU A 67 -4.65 5.32 0.44
CA LEU A 67 -5.84 5.54 -0.39
C LEU A 67 -6.79 6.47 0.37
N ALA A 68 -7.20 7.55 -0.29
CA ALA A 68 -8.08 8.57 0.26
C ALA A 68 -9.12 9.03 -0.75
N HIS A 69 -10.12 9.77 -0.26
CA HIS A 69 -11.04 10.52 -1.10
C HIS A 69 -10.27 11.50 -1.97
N TYR A 70 -10.85 11.88 -3.11
CA TYR A 70 -10.24 12.85 -3.99
C TYR A 70 -10.05 14.19 -3.27
N GLN A 71 -8.82 14.70 -3.29
CA GLN A 71 -8.48 16.02 -2.80
C GLN A 71 -7.82 16.84 -3.91
N VAL A 72 -8.23 18.10 -4.07
CA VAL A 72 -7.61 19.03 -5.03
C VAL A 72 -6.16 19.33 -4.65
N ARG A 73 -5.88 19.33 -3.34
CA ARG A 73 -4.53 19.42 -2.78
C ARG A 73 -4.33 18.23 -1.88
N ILE A 74 -3.33 17.42 -2.19
CA ILE A 74 -3.03 16.20 -1.45
C ILE A 74 -2.52 16.59 -0.05
N GLU A 75 -3.27 16.26 0.98
CA GLU A 75 -2.81 16.36 2.36
C GLU A 75 -2.21 15.01 2.78
N SER A 76 -0.90 14.98 3.00
CA SER A 76 -0.20 13.79 3.49
C SER A 76 -0.69 13.44 4.90
N GLY A 77 -1.20 12.22 5.10
CA GLY A 77 -1.43 11.65 6.44
C GLY A 77 -2.84 11.14 6.75
N GLN A 78 -3.86 11.45 5.94
CA GLN A 78 -5.22 10.91 6.13
C GLN A 78 -5.63 9.97 5.00
N CYS A 79 -5.37 8.67 5.20
CA CYS A 79 -5.78 7.61 4.27
C CYS A 79 -7.24 7.20 4.54
N THR A 80 -8.21 8.02 4.09
CA THR A 80 -9.63 7.86 4.45
C THR A 80 -10.28 6.59 3.89
N PHE A 81 -9.73 6.02 2.82
CA PHE A 81 -10.22 4.76 2.24
C PHE A 81 -9.41 3.55 2.72
N GLY A 82 -8.18 3.75 3.16
CA GLY A 82 -7.39 2.73 3.83
C GLY A 82 -5.89 2.81 3.52
N VAL A 83 -5.14 1.95 4.19
CA VAL A 83 -3.68 1.86 4.08
C VAL A 83 -3.28 0.50 3.53
N GLY A 84 -2.30 0.50 2.64
CA GLY A 84 -1.66 -0.69 2.11
C GLY A 84 -0.17 -0.74 2.45
N ARG A 85 0.38 -1.94 2.61
CA ARG A 85 1.82 -2.12 2.82
C ARG A 85 2.32 -3.28 2.00
N ILE A 86 3.31 -3.00 1.16
CA ILE A 86 4.07 -4.03 0.47
C ILE A 86 5.38 -4.17 1.24
N PRO A 87 5.72 -5.38 1.73
CA PRO A 87 6.95 -5.63 2.48
C PRO A 87 8.19 -5.33 1.62
N VAL A 88 9.38 -5.59 2.16
CA VAL A 88 10.60 -5.50 1.34
C VAL A 88 10.50 -6.52 0.21
N ILE A 89 10.53 -6.02 -1.03
CA ILE A 89 10.34 -6.83 -2.24
C ILE A 89 11.61 -6.98 -3.08
N GLY A 90 12.67 -6.28 -2.69
CA GLY A 90 14.00 -6.39 -3.27
C GLY A 90 14.85 -5.18 -2.96
N ASP A 91 16.01 -5.16 -3.62
CA ASP A 91 17.07 -4.19 -3.42
C ASP A 91 17.19 -3.28 -4.65
N ASN A 92 17.28 -1.97 -4.43
CA ASN A 92 17.45 -0.96 -5.49
C ASN A 92 16.37 -1.05 -6.59
N SER A 93 16.66 -1.79 -7.67
CA SER A 93 15.79 -1.93 -8.83
C SER A 93 15.21 -3.34 -8.90
N VAL A 94 13.89 -3.43 -8.96
CA VAL A 94 13.16 -4.70 -8.94
C VAL A 94 12.15 -4.75 -10.09
N PHE A 95 12.17 -5.85 -10.84
CA PHE A 95 11.19 -6.15 -11.89
C PHE A 95 10.30 -7.30 -11.46
N PHE A 96 8.98 -7.11 -11.60
CA PHE A 96 8.01 -8.09 -11.14
C PHE A 96 7.42 -8.86 -12.31
N THR A 97 7.51 -10.19 -12.26
CA THR A 97 6.92 -11.07 -13.28
C THR A 97 5.59 -11.65 -12.79
N ASP A 98 4.60 -11.77 -13.68
CA ASP A 98 3.25 -12.28 -13.36
C ASP A 98 3.20 -13.81 -13.07
N ARG A 99 4.35 -14.48 -12.85
CA ARG A 99 4.47 -15.95 -12.86
C ARG A 99 4.32 -16.66 -11.50
N GLY A 100 3.60 -16.09 -10.54
CA GLY A 100 3.35 -16.71 -9.23
C GLY A 100 1.88 -16.64 -8.81
N SER A 101 1.33 -17.75 -8.30
CA SER A 101 -0.08 -17.90 -7.89
C SER A 101 -0.51 -17.02 -6.70
N ARG A 102 0.43 -16.28 -6.12
CA ARG A 102 0.20 -15.06 -5.34
C ARG A 102 1.27 -14.09 -5.79
N ASN A 103 0.91 -13.10 -6.58
CA ASN A 103 1.83 -12.00 -6.82
C ASN A 103 2.01 -11.28 -5.48
N PRO A 104 3.21 -11.26 -4.85
CA PRO A 104 3.43 -10.65 -3.53
C PRO A 104 3.17 -9.13 -3.50
N LEU A 105 2.81 -8.54 -4.64
CA LEU A 105 2.66 -7.12 -4.90
C LEU A 105 1.21 -6.68 -5.05
N ILE A 106 0.25 -7.61 -4.99
CA ILE A 106 -1.16 -7.25 -4.94
C ILE A 106 -1.44 -6.90 -3.48
N ASN A 107 -1.37 -5.61 -3.17
CA ASN A 107 -1.88 -5.11 -1.91
C ASN A 107 -3.35 -4.76 -2.08
N SER A 108 -4.22 -5.52 -1.43
CA SER A 108 -5.65 -5.27 -1.38
C SER A 108 -6.02 -4.37 -0.20
N ILE A 109 -6.79 -3.32 -0.47
CA ILE A 109 -7.40 -2.47 0.54
C ILE A 109 -8.90 -2.76 0.54
N PRO A 110 -9.45 -3.39 1.60
CA PRO A 110 -10.87 -3.67 1.69
C PRO A 110 -11.65 -2.37 1.89
N LEU A 111 -12.74 -2.23 1.16
CA LEU A 111 -13.64 -1.08 1.20
C LEU A 111 -14.99 -1.54 1.76
N ASN A 112 -15.45 -0.89 2.82
CA ASN A 112 -16.74 -1.16 3.47
C ASN A 112 -17.82 -0.12 3.08
N PHE A 113 -17.61 0.57 1.96
CA PHE A 113 -18.49 1.62 1.42
C PHE A 113 -18.63 1.48 -0.09
N THR A 114 -19.65 2.12 -0.65
CA THR A 114 -19.88 2.14 -2.10
C THR A 114 -18.79 2.97 -2.77
N TRP A 115 -18.14 2.41 -3.80
CA TRP A 115 -17.06 3.10 -4.52
C TRP A 115 -17.53 4.46 -5.06
N PRO A 116 -16.91 5.59 -4.64
CA PRO A 116 -17.37 6.92 -5.01
C PRO A 116 -17.08 7.30 -6.47
N GLY A 117 -16.14 6.60 -7.13
CA GLY A 117 -15.75 6.85 -8.52
C GLY A 117 -14.42 7.61 -8.66
N ASP A 118 -14.12 8.51 -7.72
CA ASP A 118 -12.87 9.27 -7.64
C ASP A 118 -12.06 8.92 -6.39
N PHE A 119 -10.76 9.17 -6.44
CA PHE A 119 -9.85 8.88 -5.33
C PHE A 119 -8.55 9.67 -5.46
N SER A 120 -7.78 9.67 -4.37
CA SER A 120 -6.37 10.05 -4.36
C SER A 120 -5.55 8.87 -3.85
N LEU A 121 -4.43 8.59 -4.52
CA LEU A 121 -3.53 7.50 -4.18
C LEU A 121 -2.12 8.06 -4.02
N ILE A 122 -1.52 7.78 -2.86
CA ILE A 122 -0.11 8.10 -2.58
C ILE A 122 0.63 6.77 -2.46
N ILE A 123 1.77 6.67 -3.14
CA ILE A 123 2.66 5.50 -3.12
C ILE A 123 4.04 6.01 -2.72
N GLU A 124 4.54 5.54 -1.58
CA GLU A 124 5.84 5.93 -1.05
C GLU A 124 6.78 4.73 -1.04
N ALA A 125 7.99 4.90 -1.55
CA ALA A 125 9.07 3.92 -1.48
C ALA A 125 9.98 4.29 -0.30
N TRP A 126 10.11 3.39 0.68
CA TRP A 126 10.89 3.62 1.89
C TRP A 126 12.05 2.64 1.96
N HIS A 127 13.25 3.15 2.26
CA HIS A 127 14.33 2.29 2.74
C HIS A 127 14.03 1.83 4.18
N VAL A 128 14.33 0.57 4.48
CA VAL A 128 14.40 0.08 5.85
C VAL A 128 15.81 -0.42 6.13
N GLU A 129 16.37 0.00 7.24
CA GLU A 129 17.62 -0.58 7.75
C GLU A 129 17.34 -2.05 8.11
N GLY A 130 18.26 -2.94 7.72
CA GLY A 130 18.14 -4.35 8.07
C GLY A 130 18.24 -4.55 9.58
N ASP A 131 17.40 -5.42 10.14
CA ASP A 131 17.62 -6.01 11.46
C ASP A 131 18.84 -6.95 11.39
N ASN A 132 20.03 -6.37 11.44
CA ASN A 132 21.26 -7.10 11.72
C ASN A 132 21.63 -6.83 13.18
N ASP A 133 20.89 -7.39 14.14
CA ASP A 133 21.44 -7.85 15.43
C ASP A 133 20.41 -8.68 16.23
N GLY A 134 20.39 -9.98 15.95
CA GLY A 134 19.62 -10.96 16.72
C GLY A 134 20.12 -12.41 16.62
N VAL A 135 21.36 -12.63 16.16
CA VAL A 135 22.12 -13.85 16.47
C VAL A 135 23.33 -13.43 17.30
N GLY A 136 23.19 -13.54 18.62
CA GLY A 136 24.24 -13.22 19.58
C GLY A 136 23.89 -13.66 21.00
N ASN A 137 24.41 -14.85 21.36
CA ASN A 137 24.39 -15.59 22.64
C ASN A 137 23.13 -16.39 23.02
#